data_AF-A0A0F3RTC0-F1
#
_entry.id   AF-A0A0F3RTC0-F1
#
_cell.length_a   1.000
_cell.length_b   1.000
_cell.length_c   1.000
_cell.angle_alpha   90.00
_cell.angle_beta   90.00
_cell.angle_gamma   90.00
#
_symmetry.space_group_name_H-M   'P 1'
#
loop_
_entity.id
_entity.type
_entity.pdbx_description
1 polymer ?
#
loop_
_entity_poly.entity_id
_entity_poly.type
_entity_poly.pdbx_seq_one_letter_code
_entity_poly.pdbx_strand_id
1 'polypeptide(L)' 'MENKKSSTENWPSENSTVQNVELVTVIQVDSVIGTGTNKRPMRMLRQFFSKDGELLAQHDMKDDL' A
#
# COMPACT_ATOMS: atom_id res chain seq x y z
N MET A 1 11.85 -36.20 8.63
CA MET A 1 11.51 -35.31 7.50
C MET A 1 11.27 -33.92 8.08
N GLU A 2 12.05 -32.94 7.60
CA GLU A 2 11.86 -31.46 7.51
C GLU A 2 10.95 -30.79 8.57
N ASN A 3 11.36 -29.89 9.47
CA ASN A 3 12.33 -28.78 9.48
C ASN A 3 12.06 -27.65 8.46
N LYS A 4 11.22 -26.66 8.82
CA LYS A 4 11.62 -25.24 9.11
C LYS A 4 10.50 -24.19 8.86
N LYS A 5 10.31 -23.36 9.90
CA LYS A 5 10.15 -21.88 9.93
C LYS A 5 9.02 -21.26 9.08
N SER A 6 7.98 -20.71 9.71
CA SER A 6 7.96 -19.39 10.37
C SER A 6 8.10 -18.23 9.38
N SER A 7 6.98 -17.54 9.19
CA SER A 7 6.97 -16.07 9.12
C SER A 7 5.62 -15.59 9.64
N THR A 8 5.64 -15.26 10.92
CA THR A 8 4.70 -14.41 11.64
C THR A 8 4.35 -13.17 10.83
N GLU A 9 3.10 -13.06 10.39
CA GLU A 9 2.49 -11.75 10.23
C GLU A 9 2.29 -11.19 11.65
N ASN A 10 3.11 -10.21 12.03
CA ASN A 10 2.92 -9.47 13.27
C ASN A 10 1.64 -8.64 13.12
N TRP A 11 0.51 -9.27 13.43
CA TRP A 11 -0.71 -8.61 13.82
C TRP A 11 -0.43 -7.67 15.01
N PRO A 12 -1.22 -6.60 15.18
CA PRO A 12 -1.00 -5.62 16.24
C PRO A 12 -0.84 -6.35 17.57
N SER A 13 0.12 -5.91 18.38
CA SER A 13 0.34 -6.46 19.72
C SER A 13 -0.97 -6.49 20.50
N GLU A 14 -1.09 -7.40 21.47
CA GLU A 14 -2.29 -7.67 22.29
C GLU A 14 -2.90 -6.42 23.00
N ASN A 15 -2.29 -5.24 22.86
CA ASN A 15 -2.72 -3.96 23.40
C ASN A 15 -3.22 -2.93 22.35
N SER A 16 -3.29 -3.26 21.06
CA SER A 16 -3.82 -2.34 20.04
C SER A 16 -5.32 -2.54 19.86
N THR A 17 -6.12 -1.86 20.67
CA THR A 17 -7.56 -1.72 20.42
C THR A 17 -7.75 -0.65 19.33
N VAL A 18 -8.08 -1.07 18.11
CA VAL A 18 -8.61 -0.14 17.09
C VAL A 18 -9.89 0.46 17.67
N GLN A 19 -9.89 1.74 18.00
CA GLN A 19 -10.98 2.35 18.76
C GLN A 19 -12.10 2.92 17.87
N ASN A 20 -11.80 3.26 16.61
CA ASN A 20 -12.78 3.78 15.66
C ASN A 20 -12.39 3.44 14.22
N VAL A 21 -13.38 3.09 13.42
CA VAL A 21 -13.27 2.86 11.98
C VAL A 21 -14.34 3.68 11.29
N GLU A 22 -13.96 4.42 10.27
CA GLU A 22 -14.88 5.19 9.44
C GLU A 22 -14.77 4.74 7.98
N LEU A 23 -15.92 4.60 7.32
CA LEU A 23 -15.96 4.40 5.87
C LEU A 23 -15.86 5.76 5.18
N VAL A 24 -14.78 5.95 4.43
CA VAL A 24 -14.56 7.17 3.65
C VAL A 24 -14.64 6.88 2.15
N THR A 25 -15.23 7.82 1.41
CA THR A 25 -15.22 7.80 -0.05
C THR A 25 -14.05 8.63 -0.56
N VAL A 26 -13.25 8.07 -1.47
CA VAL A 26 -12.03 8.68 -2.01
C VAL A 26 -12.07 8.73 -3.53
N ILE A 27 -11.22 9.58 -4.12
CA ILE A 27 -10.88 9.54 -5.53
C ILE A 27 -9.63 8.65 -5.66
N GLN A 28 -9.73 7.54 -6.39
CA GLN A 28 -8.58 6.69 -6.70
C GLN A 28 -7.99 7.10 -8.06
N VAL A 29 -6.67 7.27 -8.10
CA VAL A 29 -5.90 7.57 -9.32
C VAL A 29 -4.79 6.53 -9.47
N ASP A 30 -4.75 5.87 -10.63
CA ASP A 30 -3.68 4.94 -11.00
C ASP A 30 -2.80 5.58 -12.10
N SER A 31 -1.50 5.73 -11.83
CA SER A 31 -0.55 6.42 -12.71
C SER A 31 0.73 5.61 -12.96
N VAL A 32 1.16 5.49 -14.21
CA VAL A 32 2.42 4.82 -14.56
C VAL A 32 3.56 5.79 -14.34
N ILE A 33 4.53 5.39 -13.53
CA ILE A 33 5.70 6.21 -13.19
C ILE A 33 7.01 5.49 -13.54
N GLY A 34 8.08 6.27 -13.68
CA GLY A 34 9.45 5.78 -13.98
C GLY A 34 9.94 6.22 -15.35
N THR A 35 11.06 5.65 -15.82
CA THR A 35 11.58 5.89 -17.18
C THR A 35 11.96 4.59 -17.91
N GLY A 36 11.60 3.43 -17.36
CA GLY A 36 11.95 2.12 -17.93
C GLY A 36 13.42 1.73 -17.79
N THR A 37 14.19 2.44 -16.95
CA THR A 37 15.60 2.11 -16.71
C THR A 37 15.75 1.21 -15.50
N ASN A 38 16.86 0.47 -15.38
CA ASN A 38 17.13 -0.37 -14.20
C ASN A 38 17.10 0.42 -12.87
N LYS A 39 17.45 1.72 -12.90
CA LYS A 39 17.39 2.61 -11.73
C LYS A 39 15.99 3.19 -11.49
N ARG A 40 15.15 3.27 -12.52
CA ARG A 40 13.78 3.81 -12.49
C ARG A 40 12.86 2.96 -13.37
N PRO A 41 12.50 1.75 -12.92
CA PRO A 41 11.63 0.86 -13.68
C PRO A 41 10.25 1.49 -13.84
N MET A 42 9.55 1.09 -14.91
CA MET A 42 8.12 1.36 -15.05
C MET A 42 7.35 0.62 -13.97
N ARG A 43 6.48 1.32 -13.26
CA ARG A 43 5.65 0.76 -12.19
C ARG A 43 4.36 1.54 -12.02
N MET A 44 3.40 0.93 -11.34
CA MET A 44 2.13 1.57 -11.02
C MET A 44 2.19 2.29 -9.67
N LEU A 45 1.75 3.55 -9.66
CA LEU A 45 1.49 4.31 -8.46
C LEU A 45 -0.02 4.49 -8.31
N ARG A 46 -0.58 3.92 -7.24
CA ARG A 46 -1.97 4.13 -6.84
C ARG A 46 -2.03 5.20 -5.76
N GLN A 47 -2.85 6.21 -5.97
CA GLN A 47 -3.05 7.31 -5.03
C GLN A 47 -4.52 7.45 -4.68
N PHE A 48 -4.80 7.80 -3.43
CA PHE A 48 -6.14 8.05 -2.92
C PHE A 48 -6.22 9.49 -2.42
N PHE A 49 -7.16 10.24 -2.97
CA PHE A 49 -7.39 11.63 -2.62
C PHE A 49 -8.74 11.82 -1.92
N SER A 50 -8.82 12.83 -1.07
CA SER A 50 -10.09 13.35 -0.57
C SER A 50 -10.89 13.96 -1.73
N LYS A 51 -12.17 14.27 -1.46
CA LYS A 51 -13.03 14.96 -2.44
C LYS A 51 -12.52 16.36 -2.80
N ASP A 52 -11.74 16.98 -1.91
CA ASP A 52 -11.15 18.31 -2.09
C ASP A 52 -9.78 18.24 -2.78
N GLY A 53 -9.30 17.03 -3.13
CA GLY A 53 -8.03 16.82 -3.84
C GLY A 53 -6.81 16.67 -2.93
N GLU A 54 -6.99 16.50 -1.62
CA GLU A 54 -5.88 16.26 -0.69
C GLU A 54 -5.43 14.79 -0.74
N LEU A 55 -4.11 14.54 -0.81
CA LEU A 55 -3.59 13.17 -0.83
C LEU A 55 -3.73 12.51 0.54
N LEU A 56 -4.50 11.42 0.62
CA LEU A 56 -4.74 10.67 1.85
C LEU A 56 -3.80 9.47 2.00
N ALA A 57 -3.52 8.78 0.89
CA ALA A 57 -2.62 7.62 0.88
C ALA A 57 -2.04 7.39 -0.52
N GLN A 58 -0.88 6.73 -0.59
CA GLN A 58 -0.36 6.19 -1.84
C GLN A 58 0.22 4.78 -1.64
N HIS A 59 0.17 4.00 -2.70
CA HIS A 59 0.77 2.68 -2.77
C HIS A 59 1.57 2.55 -4.07
N ASP A 60 2.86 2.27 -3.93
CA ASP A 60 3.78 2.04 -5.04
C ASP A 60 3.83 0.53 -5.31
N MET A 61 3.17 0.10 -6.39
CA MET A 61 3.03 -1.30 -6.79
C MET A 61 4.27 -1.77 -7.54
N LYS A 62 5.44 -1.60 -6.92
CA LYS A 62 6.72 -1.94 -7.52
C LYS A 62 6.85 -3.46 -7.80
N ASP A 63 6.13 -4.28 -7.05
CA ASP A 63 6.30 -5.74 -7.04
C ASP A 63 5.06 -6.52 -7.54
N ASP A 64 4.01 -5.84 -8.03
CA ASP A 64 2.75 -6.48 -8.47
C ASP A 64 2.63 -6.68 -9.99
N LEU A 65 3.73 -6.52 -10.75
CA LEU A 65 3.80 -6.67 -12.21
C LEU A 65 4.78 -7.76 -12.65
#